data_AF-A0A6P1LEJ0-F1
#
_entry.id   AF-A0A6P1LEJ0-F1
#
_cell.length_a   1.000
_cell.length_b   1.000
_cell.length_c   1.000
_cell.angle_alpha   90.00
_cell.angle_beta   90.00
_cell.angle_gamma   90.00
#
_symmetry.space_group_name_H-M   'P 1'
#
loop_
_entity.id
_entity.type
_entity.pdbx_description
1 polymer ?
#
loop_
_entity_poly.entity_id
_entity_poly.type
_entity_poly.pdbx_seq_one_letter_code
_entity_poly.pdbx_strand_id
1 'polypeptide(L)'
;MNSNFMINFKTYKDSFIYSKKNRANFKSILFVILFILISFLVSLIILSILQYDFVRAIKHIFTIPFNDSVSKDFAVQIATYGMASLAFLFAYKTGLFNIGVTGQMLGAGLAIVGVGVQVGENVGQGAVVLTLIIAILTGAFVSLISGALKVLFNIHEVVSGIMINWIIFFLSKYLMGSGGDLYNDGLISKEIPQGMSIYDPTVSSSFVGAIIIFFVCTALVWFVLKYTVFGKKIKSVGLSKDASIYSGYNAKLLQLSSFAISGAIAGLLAVIVYAGSGDRAIPFPQSDNLPQYGFDGIAISLISFSNPIALIPVSVFLSIIKTSSAAAPPFPNSFGDLLLGIIMYGVAIFVLVYRYKPIAWIKKKLGKNPKHKNNFFVNKYTDTHKEYLNSVEKLLSNRNIELFLKNKEIDKNTSLIEKIKKRKVNSIEVNKNYLAEKEKLDQSKITLFKSFKMNVQIENPENKVELTGGE
;
A
#
# COMPACT_ATOMS: atom_id res chain seq x y z
N MET A 1 -12.08 -37.61 22.83
CA MET A 1 -11.20 -36.61 22.19
C MET A 1 -11.89 -36.07 20.93
N ASN A 2 -12.58 -34.95 21.14
CA ASN A 2 -13.18 -33.95 20.23
C ASN A 2 -13.38 -34.26 18.73
N SER A 3 -14.62 -34.67 18.40
CA SER A 3 -15.26 -34.42 17.10
C SER A 3 -15.24 -32.93 16.71
N ASN A 4 -15.23 -32.02 17.70
CA ASN A 4 -15.05 -30.58 17.49
C ASN A 4 -13.68 -30.19 16.91
N PHE A 5 -12.63 -31.00 17.08
CA PHE A 5 -11.30 -30.70 16.54
C PHE A 5 -11.21 -31.05 15.05
N MET A 6 -11.81 -32.19 14.65
CA MET A 6 -11.87 -32.60 13.24
C MET A 6 -12.81 -31.71 12.41
N ILE A 7 -13.93 -31.28 12.99
CA ILE A 7 -14.84 -30.32 12.35
C ILE A 7 -14.14 -28.96 12.18
N ASN A 8 -13.47 -28.46 13.23
CA ASN A 8 -12.70 -27.21 13.15
C ASN A 8 -11.56 -27.26 12.13
N PHE A 9 -10.83 -28.37 12.02
CA PHE A 9 -9.73 -28.51 11.05
C PHE A 9 -10.24 -28.56 9.61
N LYS A 10 -11.40 -29.19 9.37
CA LYS A 10 -12.05 -29.24 8.05
C LYS A 10 -12.60 -27.86 7.65
N THR A 11 -13.25 -27.14 8.55
CA THR A 11 -13.67 -25.75 8.31
C THR A 11 -12.51 -24.76 8.17
N TYR A 12 -11.36 -25.00 8.80
CA TYR A 12 -10.17 -24.17 8.64
C TYR A 12 -9.48 -24.42 7.29
N LYS A 13 -9.39 -25.69 6.88
CA LYS A 13 -8.85 -26.08 5.56
C LYS A 13 -9.77 -25.59 4.44
N ASP A 14 -11.09 -25.68 4.62
CA ASP A 14 -12.06 -25.16 3.66
C ASP A 14 -12.10 -23.61 3.67
N SER A 15 -11.93 -22.92 4.79
CA SER A 15 -11.83 -21.44 4.78
C SER A 15 -10.52 -20.93 4.15
N PHE A 16 -9.41 -21.66 4.34
CA PHE A 16 -8.12 -21.35 3.74
C PHE A 16 -8.11 -21.63 2.23
N ILE A 17 -8.75 -22.71 1.77
CA ILE A 17 -8.81 -23.09 0.34
C ILE A 17 -9.96 -22.38 -0.41
N TYR A 18 -11.10 -22.10 0.24
CA TYR A 18 -12.30 -21.52 -0.38
C TYR A 18 -12.51 -20.01 -0.14
N SER A 19 -11.60 -19.33 0.55
CA SER A 19 -11.61 -17.86 0.60
C SER A 19 -11.61 -17.27 -0.83
N LYS A 20 -12.59 -16.42 -1.14
CA LYS A 20 -12.76 -15.69 -2.42
C LYS A 20 -11.45 -15.02 -2.89
N LYS A 21 -10.59 -14.64 -1.94
CA LYS A 21 -9.27 -14.04 -2.14
C LYS A 21 -8.21 -15.05 -2.62
N ASN A 22 -8.21 -16.27 -2.09
CA ASN A 22 -7.23 -17.32 -2.46
C ASN A 22 -7.57 -17.99 -3.80
N ARG A 23 -8.86 -18.16 -4.13
CA ARG A 23 -9.28 -18.58 -5.49
C ARG A 23 -8.95 -17.54 -6.56
N ALA A 24 -9.01 -16.25 -6.25
CA ALA A 24 -8.59 -15.19 -7.16
C ALA A 24 -7.07 -15.23 -7.38
N ASN A 25 -6.28 -15.36 -6.31
CA ASN A 25 -4.83 -15.46 -6.38
C ASN A 25 -4.34 -16.71 -7.14
N PHE A 26 -4.96 -17.88 -6.90
CA PHE A 26 -4.60 -19.13 -7.59
C PHE A 26 -4.90 -19.06 -9.10
N LYS A 27 -6.05 -18.49 -9.48
CA LYS A 27 -6.36 -18.26 -10.89
C LYS A 27 -5.36 -17.29 -11.52
N SER A 28 -5.03 -16.18 -10.85
CA SER A 28 -4.04 -15.24 -11.36
C SER A 28 -2.67 -15.90 -11.59
N ILE A 29 -2.19 -16.72 -10.64
CA ILE A 29 -0.92 -17.44 -10.78
C ILE A 29 -0.97 -18.43 -11.96
N LEU A 30 -2.03 -19.24 -12.05
CA LEU A 30 -2.20 -20.21 -13.14
C LEU A 30 -2.21 -19.53 -14.52
N PHE A 31 -2.87 -18.38 -14.63
CA PHE A 31 -2.87 -17.62 -15.87
C PHE A 31 -1.52 -16.99 -16.19
N VAL A 32 -0.77 -16.52 -15.20
CA VAL A 32 0.59 -15.98 -15.41
C VAL A 32 1.51 -17.07 -15.95
N ILE A 33 1.45 -18.27 -15.35
CA ILE A 33 2.19 -19.43 -15.85
C ILE A 33 1.78 -19.74 -17.30
N LEU A 34 0.46 -19.77 -17.59
CA LEU A 34 -0.05 -20.02 -18.93
C LEU A 34 0.46 -18.98 -19.96
N PHE A 35 0.47 -17.70 -19.61
CA PHE A 35 0.95 -16.64 -20.51
C PHE A 35 2.47 -16.63 -20.67
N ILE A 36 3.23 -16.97 -19.63
CA ILE A 36 4.67 -17.20 -19.77
C ILE A 36 4.93 -18.34 -20.76
N LEU A 37 4.18 -19.45 -20.66
CA LEU A 37 4.28 -20.56 -21.61
C LEU A 37 3.88 -20.16 -23.04
N ILE A 38 2.80 -19.39 -23.22
CA ILE A 38 2.37 -18.89 -24.53
C ILE A 38 3.43 -17.96 -25.11
N SER A 39 3.95 -17.01 -24.33
CA SER A 39 5.01 -16.09 -24.79
C SER A 39 6.28 -16.86 -25.17
N PHE A 40 6.67 -17.86 -24.39
CA PHE A 40 7.80 -18.73 -24.71
C PHE A 40 7.57 -19.48 -26.03
N LEU A 41 6.38 -20.05 -26.25
CA LEU A 41 6.01 -20.69 -27.51
C LEU A 41 6.04 -19.72 -28.70
N VAL A 42 5.55 -18.49 -28.53
CA VAL A 42 5.60 -17.46 -29.58
C VAL A 42 7.04 -17.11 -29.92
N SER A 43 7.91 -16.93 -28.92
CA SER A 43 9.33 -16.67 -29.15
C SER A 43 10.03 -17.82 -29.88
N LEU A 44 9.66 -19.06 -29.57
CA LEU A 44 10.18 -20.24 -30.26
C LEU A 44 9.71 -20.32 -31.72
N ILE A 45 8.45 -19.96 -32.01
CA ILE A 45 7.94 -19.88 -33.39
C ILE A 45 8.75 -18.85 -34.20
N ILE A 46 9.06 -17.70 -33.60
CA ILE A 46 9.86 -16.66 -34.26
C ILE A 46 11.27 -17.18 -34.59
N LEU A 47 11.91 -17.94 -33.69
CA LEU A 47 13.20 -18.57 -33.97
C LEU A 47 13.13 -19.55 -35.15
N SER A 48 12.06 -20.34 -35.24
CA SER A 48 11.87 -21.24 -36.37
C SER A 48 11.71 -20.49 -37.69
N ILE A 49 11.02 -19.34 -37.70
CA ILE A 49 10.90 -18.47 -38.88
C ILE A 49 12.26 -17.91 -39.31
N LEU A 50 13.11 -17.57 -38.33
CA LEU A 50 14.48 -17.09 -38.57
C LEU A 50 15.46 -18.21 -38.93
N GLN A 51 14.97 -19.42 -39.25
CA GLN A 51 15.75 -20.60 -39.65
C GLN A 51 16.72 -21.11 -38.57
N TYR A 52 16.49 -20.76 -37.30
CA TYR A 52 17.22 -21.37 -36.19
C TYR A 52 16.62 -22.73 -35.80
N ASP A 53 17.48 -23.68 -35.47
CA ASP A 53 17.11 -25.02 -35.00
C ASP A 53 16.39 -24.93 -33.63
N PHE A 54 15.06 -25.11 -33.66
CA PHE A 54 14.17 -25.05 -32.50
C PHE A 54 14.58 -25.98 -31.37
N VAL A 55 14.91 -27.23 -31.70
CA VAL A 55 15.23 -28.26 -30.70
C VAL A 55 16.53 -27.91 -30.01
N ARG A 56 17.50 -27.42 -30.79
CA ARG A 56 18.78 -26.96 -30.28
C ARG A 56 18.64 -25.71 -29.40
N ALA A 57 17.77 -24.77 -29.78
CA ALA A 57 17.48 -23.58 -28.99
C ALA A 57 16.95 -23.92 -27.60
N ILE A 58 15.93 -24.80 -27.52
CA ILE A 58 15.38 -25.24 -26.23
C ILE A 58 16.46 -25.93 -25.40
N LYS A 59 17.24 -26.83 -26.01
CA LYS A 59 18.32 -27.54 -25.32
C LYS A 59 19.32 -26.54 -24.71
N HIS A 60 19.81 -25.58 -25.49
CA HIS A 60 20.76 -24.59 -25.00
C HIS A 60 20.21 -23.72 -23.87
N ILE A 61 18.96 -23.26 -23.97
CA ILE A 61 18.31 -22.46 -22.93
C ILE A 61 18.32 -23.17 -21.57
N PHE A 62 18.11 -24.49 -21.56
CA PHE A 62 18.02 -25.27 -20.32
C PHE A 62 19.31 -25.98 -19.91
N THR A 63 20.35 -26.02 -20.75
CA THR A 63 21.63 -26.66 -20.39
C THR A 63 22.72 -25.67 -20.05
N ILE A 64 22.87 -24.58 -20.82
CA ILE A 64 24.02 -23.67 -20.69
C ILE A 64 24.13 -23.03 -19.30
N PRO A 65 23.05 -22.52 -18.68
CA PRO A 65 23.15 -21.90 -17.36
C PRO A 65 23.61 -22.86 -16.26
N PHE A 66 23.54 -24.18 -16.50
CA PHE A 66 23.93 -25.20 -15.54
C PHE A 66 25.30 -25.83 -15.84
N ASN A 67 26.00 -25.38 -16.88
CA ASN A 67 27.37 -25.79 -17.13
C ASN A 67 28.31 -25.20 -16.07
N ASP A 68 29.34 -25.95 -15.65
CA ASP A 68 30.24 -25.54 -14.57
C ASP A 68 30.91 -24.18 -14.81
N SER A 69 31.25 -23.88 -16.06
CA SER A 69 31.88 -22.60 -16.45
C SER A 69 30.94 -21.40 -16.40
N VAL A 70 29.62 -21.60 -16.43
CA VAL A 70 28.60 -20.55 -16.57
C VAL A 70 27.67 -20.46 -15.35
N SER A 71 27.56 -21.53 -14.56
CA SER A 71 26.66 -21.64 -13.42
C SER A 71 26.87 -20.56 -12.36
N LYS A 72 28.11 -20.12 -12.17
CA LYS A 72 28.46 -19.04 -11.24
C LYS A 72 27.94 -17.68 -11.74
N ASP A 73 28.14 -17.38 -13.02
CA ASP A 73 27.64 -16.15 -13.64
C ASP A 73 26.11 -16.14 -13.69
N PHE A 74 25.50 -17.29 -13.97
CA PHE A 74 24.05 -17.48 -13.88
C PHE A 74 23.53 -17.12 -12.47
N ALA A 75 24.19 -17.59 -11.43
CA ALA A 75 23.81 -17.29 -10.05
C ALA A 75 23.94 -15.80 -9.69
N VAL A 76 24.98 -15.12 -10.20
CA VAL A 76 25.13 -13.67 -10.10
C VAL A 76 24.01 -12.94 -10.86
N GLN A 77 23.66 -13.39 -12.08
CA GLN A 77 22.57 -12.80 -12.86
C GLN A 77 21.22 -12.88 -12.14
N ILE A 78 20.93 -13.98 -11.43
CA ILE A 78 19.71 -14.10 -10.60
C ILE A 78 19.66 -12.98 -9.56
N ALA A 79 20.78 -12.73 -8.88
CA ALA A 79 20.89 -11.69 -7.87
C ALA A 79 20.81 -10.29 -8.51
N THR A 80 21.46 -10.05 -9.64
CA THR A 80 21.42 -8.79 -10.40
C THR A 80 20.00 -8.42 -10.80
N TYR A 81 19.33 -9.29 -11.55
CA TYR A 81 17.96 -9.05 -12.00
C TYR A 81 16.95 -9.02 -10.84
N GLY A 82 17.19 -9.83 -9.81
CA GLY A 82 16.41 -9.84 -8.58
C GLY A 82 16.51 -8.52 -7.81
N MET A 83 17.71 -7.98 -7.64
CA MET A 83 17.94 -6.71 -6.94
C MET A 83 17.41 -5.51 -7.74
N ALA A 84 17.63 -5.49 -9.05
CA ALA A 84 17.07 -4.44 -9.93
C ALA A 84 15.54 -4.39 -9.86
N SER A 85 14.90 -5.56 -9.90
CA SER A 85 13.46 -5.64 -9.76
C SER A 85 12.96 -5.31 -8.35
N LEU A 86 13.73 -5.65 -7.31
CA LEU A 86 13.39 -5.31 -5.92
C LEU A 86 13.44 -3.79 -5.68
N ALA A 87 14.44 -3.11 -6.26
CA ALA A 87 14.56 -1.65 -6.20
C ALA A 87 13.33 -0.97 -6.82
N PHE A 88 12.95 -1.36 -8.04
CA PHE A 88 11.75 -0.83 -8.70
C PHE A 88 10.47 -1.18 -7.91
N LEU A 89 10.34 -2.44 -7.46
CA LEU A 89 9.18 -2.93 -6.72
C LEU A 89 8.89 -2.08 -5.50
N PHE A 90 9.93 -1.69 -4.77
CA PHE A 90 9.77 -0.89 -3.55
C PHE A 90 9.15 0.47 -3.85
N ALA A 91 9.68 1.21 -4.84
CA ALA A 91 9.11 2.48 -5.29
C ALA A 91 7.67 2.32 -5.81
N TYR A 92 7.43 1.24 -6.55
CA TYR A 92 6.11 0.94 -7.10
C TYR A 92 5.05 0.70 -6.02
N LYS A 93 5.43 0.22 -4.82
CA LYS A 93 4.48 0.08 -3.69
C LYS A 93 3.93 1.40 -3.17
N THR A 94 4.64 2.51 -3.35
CA THR A 94 4.13 3.87 -3.09
C THR A 94 3.40 4.50 -4.28
N GLY A 95 3.22 3.77 -5.38
CA GLY A 95 2.60 4.29 -6.61
C GLY A 95 3.55 5.14 -7.46
N LEU A 96 4.86 5.05 -7.23
CA LEU A 96 5.89 5.80 -7.94
C LEU A 96 6.62 4.88 -8.93
N PHE A 97 6.90 5.39 -10.12
CA PHE A 97 7.51 4.61 -11.19
C PHE A 97 9.01 4.97 -11.34
N ASN A 98 9.87 4.39 -10.51
CA ASN A 98 11.31 4.68 -10.49
C ASN A 98 12.05 4.01 -11.67
N ILE A 99 12.07 4.65 -12.84
CA ILE A 99 12.88 4.21 -14.01
C ILE A 99 14.37 4.52 -13.80
N GLY A 100 14.69 5.36 -12.81
CA GLY A 100 16.04 5.82 -12.51
C GLY A 100 16.99 4.77 -11.94
N VAL A 101 16.55 3.52 -11.75
CA VAL A 101 17.33 2.45 -11.11
C VAL A 101 18.68 2.22 -11.82
N THR A 102 18.70 2.27 -13.15
CA THR A 102 19.93 2.14 -13.93
C THR A 102 20.95 3.24 -13.59
N GLY A 103 20.53 4.50 -13.55
CA GLY A 103 21.39 5.62 -13.22
C GLY A 103 21.80 5.64 -11.76
N GLN A 104 20.91 5.25 -10.85
CA GLN A 104 21.21 5.12 -9.42
C GLN A 104 22.28 4.05 -9.16
N MET A 105 22.17 2.91 -9.85
CA MET A 105 23.18 1.85 -9.85
C MET A 105 24.51 2.35 -10.42
N LEU A 106 24.49 2.99 -11.59
CA LEU A 106 25.70 3.48 -12.26
C LEU A 106 26.41 4.56 -11.43
N GLY A 107 25.66 5.48 -10.83
CA GLY A 107 26.20 6.51 -9.93
C GLY A 107 26.79 5.93 -8.65
N ALA A 108 26.17 4.91 -8.06
CA ALA A 108 26.74 4.18 -6.93
C ALA A 108 28.03 3.45 -7.33
N GLY A 109 28.06 2.80 -8.51
CA GLY A 109 29.28 2.19 -9.05
C GLY A 109 30.41 3.20 -9.19
N LEU A 110 30.15 4.36 -9.80
CA LEU A 110 31.12 5.44 -9.97
C LEU A 110 31.70 5.91 -8.63
N ALA A 111 30.86 6.05 -7.60
CA ALA A 111 31.33 6.43 -6.27
C ALA A 111 32.22 5.35 -5.62
N ILE A 112 31.90 4.07 -5.82
CA ILE A 112 32.74 2.95 -5.35
C ILE A 112 34.11 3.01 -6.02
N VAL A 113 34.16 3.17 -7.35
CA VAL A 113 35.42 3.32 -8.10
C VAL A 113 36.19 4.54 -7.62
N GLY A 114 35.54 5.69 -7.50
CA GLY A 114 36.18 6.94 -7.09
C GLY A 114 36.84 6.86 -5.70
N VAL A 115 36.19 6.20 -4.74
CA VAL A 115 36.79 5.92 -3.42
C VAL A 115 37.88 4.86 -3.53
N GLY A 116 37.63 3.77 -4.26
CA GLY A 116 38.59 2.67 -4.44
C GLY A 116 39.94 3.15 -4.97
N VAL A 117 39.93 4.04 -5.96
CA VAL A 117 41.15 4.64 -6.53
C VAL A 117 41.94 5.45 -5.50
N GLN A 118 41.27 6.14 -4.57
CA GLN A 118 41.95 6.94 -3.54
C GLN A 118 42.54 6.11 -2.42
N VAL A 119 41.87 5.02 -2.03
CA VAL A 119 42.34 4.17 -0.93
C VAL A 119 43.42 3.19 -1.41
N GLY A 120 43.40 2.79 -2.69
CA GLY A 120 44.38 1.88 -3.28
C GLY A 120 44.25 0.43 -2.79
N GLU A 121 45.24 -0.41 -3.08
CA GLU A 121 45.20 -1.86 -2.78
C GLU A 121 45.56 -2.23 -1.33
N ASN A 122 45.98 -1.27 -0.50
CA ASN A 122 46.44 -1.54 0.87
C ASN A 122 45.31 -1.81 1.89
N VAL A 123 44.12 -2.18 1.42
CA VAL A 123 42.92 -2.29 2.24
C VAL A 123 42.58 -3.74 2.50
N GLY A 124 42.41 -4.08 3.79
CA GLY A 124 41.95 -5.41 4.17
C GLY A 124 40.50 -5.67 3.74
N GLN A 125 40.13 -6.96 3.69
CA GLN A 125 38.79 -7.44 3.28
C GLN A 125 37.60 -6.84 4.08
N GLY A 126 37.86 -6.20 5.23
CA GLY A 126 36.84 -5.47 5.98
C GLY A 126 36.25 -4.26 5.24
N ALA A 127 36.92 -3.75 4.19
CA ALA A 127 36.44 -2.61 3.43
C ALA A 127 35.28 -2.92 2.48
N VAL A 128 34.87 -4.18 2.34
CA VAL A 128 33.59 -4.55 1.72
C VAL A 128 32.42 -3.85 2.42
N VAL A 129 32.47 -3.68 3.75
CA VAL A 129 31.42 -2.96 4.50
C VAL A 129 31.38 -1.49 4.08
N LEU A 130 32.54 -0.87 3.85
CA LEU A 130 32.63 0.49 3.34
C LEU A 130 32.02 0.60 1.94
N THR A 131 32.29 -0.36 1.06
CA THR A 131 31.66 -0.44 -0.27
C THR A 131 30.14 -0.50 -0.18
N LEU A 132 29.59 -1.34 0.70
CA LEU A 132 28.14 -1.43 0.92
C LEU A 132 27.54 -0.11 1.41
N ILE A 133 28.21 0.58 2.34
CA ILE A 133 27.76 1.87 2.86
C ILE A 133 27.78 2.94 1.77
N ILE A 134 28.88 3.06 1.01
CA ILE A 134 29.00 4.00 -0.12
C ILE A 134 27.90 3.73 -1.14
N ALA A 135 27.68 2.47 -1.49
CA ALA A 135 26.67 2.07 -2.45
C ALA A 135 25.26 2.48 -2.01
N ILE A 136 24.90 2.18 -0.75
CA ILE A 136 23.60 2.53 -0.17
C ILE A 136 23.40 4.04 -0.16
N LEU A 137 24.38 4.80 0.33
CA LEU A 137 24.28 6.25 0.49
C LEU A 137 24.19 6.96 -0.87
N THR A 138 25.08 6.61 -1.80
CA THR A 138 25.09 7.23 -3.14
C THR A 138 23.84 6.84 -3.94
N GLY A 139 23.45 5.57 -3.91
CA GLY A 139 22.23 5.12 -4.60
C GLY A 139 20.98 5.82 -4.05
N ALA A 140 20.87 5.93 -2.72
CA ALA A 140 19.79 6.68 -2.07
C ALA A 140 19.82 8.17 -2.45
N PHE A 141 21.00 8.79 -2.45
CA PHE A 141 21.17 10.20 -2.80
C PHE A 141 20.75 10.50 -4.24
N VAL A 142 21.25 9.73 -5.21
CA VAL A 142 20.88 9.90 -6.63
C VAL A 142 19.38 9.70 -6.83
N SER A 143 18.79 8.71 -6.16
CA SER A 143 17.35 8.47 -6.23
C SER A 143 16.52 9.57 -5.57
N LEU A 144 17.04 10.17 -4.50
CA LEU A 144 16.40 11.29 -3.80
C LEU A 144 16.31 12.52 -4.67
N ILE A 145 17.20 12.72 -5.66
CA ILE A 145 17.09 13.84 -6.61
C ILE A 145 15.76 13.74 -7.37
N SER A 146 15.47 12.59 -8.00
CA SER A 146 14.20 12.38 -8.70
C SER A 146 12.99 12.45 -7.76
N GLY A 147 13.13 11.93 -6.54
CA GLY A 147 12.10 11.99 -5.50
C GLY A 147 11.81 13.41 -5.02
N ALA A 148 12.82 14.23 -4.82
CA ALA A 148 12.70 15.63 -4.43
C ALA A 148 12.03 16.43 -5.54
N LEU A 149 12.41 16.22 -6.80
CA LEU A 149 11.75 16.85 -7.95
C LEU A 149 10.25 16.52 -8.01
N LYS A 150 9.88 15.26 -7.72
CA LYS A 150 8.47 14.85 -7.63
C LYS A 150 7.74 15.49 -6.45
N VAL A 151 8.35 15.54 -5.27
CA VAL A 151 7.69 15.96 -4.03
C VAL A 151 7.60 17.48 -3.90
N LEU A 152 8.63 18.21 -4.35
CA LEU A 152 8.74 19.65 -4.25
C LEU A 152 8.08 20.36 -5.43
N PHE A 153 8.35 19.89 -6.66
CA PHE A 153 7.95 20.56 -7.89
C PHE A 153 6.85 19.82 -8.67
N ASN A 154 6.36 18.68 -8.16
CA ASN A 154 5.34 17.84 -8.80
C ASN A 154 5.72 17.38 -10.23
N ILE A 155 7.02 17.30 -10.53
CA ILE A 155 7.52 16.80 -11.81
C ILE A 155 7.23 15.30 -11.91
N HIS A 156 6.80 14.84 -13.09
CA HIS A 156 6.51 13.42 -13.30
C HIS A 156 7.80 12.59 -13.16
N GLU A 157 7.79 11.63 -12.25
CA GLU A 157 8.97 10.88 -11.83
C GLU A 157 9.58 10.01 -12.94
N VAL A 158 8.76 9.62 -13.91
CA VAL A 158 9.21 8.91 -15.12
C VAL A 158 10.17 9.78 -15.92
N VAL A 159 9.83 11.07 -16.13
CA VAL A 159 10.66 11.99 -16.92
C VAL A 159 11.95 12.31 -16.18
N SER A 160 11.87 12.66 -14.89
CA SER A 160 13.06 12.94 -14.09
C SER A 160 13.95 11.70 -13.92
N GLY A 161 13.36 10.50 -13.84
CA GLY A 161 14.08 9.23 -13.78
C GLY A 161 14.81 8.87 -15.09
N ILE A 162 14.21 9.15 -16.25
CA ILE A 162 14.90 8.94 -17.53
C ILE A 162 16.05 9.94 -17.68
N MET A 163 15.84 11.22 -17.31
CA MET A 163 16.88 12.24 -17.39
C MET A 163 18.04 11.95 -16.43
N ILE A 164 17.78 11.53 -15.18
CA ILE A 164 18.86 11.22 -14.23
C ILE A 164 19.74 10.06 -14.72
N ASN A 165 19.17 9.05 -15.40
CA ASN A 165 19.95 7.98 -16.01
C ASN A 165 20.99 8.51 -16.98
N TRP A 166 20.59 9.40 -17.90
CA TRP A 166 21.49 9.99 -18.89
C TRP A 166 22.48 10.98 -18.28
N ILE A 167 22.04 11.81 -17.32
CA ILE A 167 22.94 12.73 -16.61
C ILE A 167 24.06 11.95 -15.94
N ILE A 168 23.74 10.88 -15.21
CA ILE A 168 24.73 10.05 -14.51
C ILE A 168 25.61 9.27 -15.50
N PHE A 169 25.05 8.79 -16.60
CA PHE A 169 25.83 8.14 -17.67
C PHE A 169 26.88 9.08 -18.27
N PHE A 170 26.48 10.27 -18.73
CA PHE A 170 27.42 11.24 -19.32
C PHE A 170 28.38 11.83 -18.28
N LEU A 171 27.95 12.01 -17.03
CA LEU A 171 28.84 12.39 -15.94
C LEU A 171 29.92 11.33 -15.71
N SER A 172 29.55 10.05 -15.74
CA SER A 172 30.52 8.96 -15.59
C SER A 172 31.46 8.88 -16.77
N LYS A 173 30.95 9.05 -18.00
CA LYS A 173 31.77 9.14 -19.22
C LYS A 173 32.75 10.32 -19.16
N TYR A 174 32.34 11.46 -18.62
CA TYR A 174 33.22 12.62 -18.43
C TYR A 174 34.32 12.35 -17.40
N LEU A 175 33.97 11.81 -16.22
CA LEU A 175 34.90 11.51 -15.14
C LEU A 175 35.87 10.36 -15.46
N MET A 176 35.53 9.54 -16.44
CA MET A 176 36.39 8.47 -16.97
C MET A 176 37.03 8.84 -18.31
N GLY A 177 36.66 9.95 -18.94
CA GLY A 177 37.17 10.35 -20.25
C GLY A 177 38.50 11.10 -20.14
N SER A 178 38.91 11.76 -21.24
CA SER A 178 40.17 12.50 -21.39
C SER A 178 40.44 13.63 -20.39
N GLY A 179 39.50 13.92 -19.48
CA GLY A 179 39.65 14.88 -18.39
C GLY A 179 39.56 14.30 -16.98
N GLY A 180 39.53 12.96 -16.79
CA GLY A 180 39.34 12.34 -15.47
C GLY A 180 40.28 11.17 -15.15
N ASP A 181 40.64 11.06 -13.87
CA ASP A 181 41.66 10.13 -13.37
C ASP A 181 41.14 8.70 -13.09
N LEU A 182 39.88 8.41 -13.41
CA LEU A 182 39.23 7.12 -13.10
C LEU A 182 39.29 6.09 -14.24
N TYR A 183 40.02 6.42 -15.30
CA TYR A 183 40.21 5.60 -16.48
C TYR A 183 41.35 4.60 -16.32
N ASN A 184 41.16 3.38 -16.86
CA ASN A 184 42.24 2.41 -16.98
C ASN A 184 42.82 2.41 -18.40
N ASP A 185 42.03 2.00 -19.41
CA ASP A 185 42.55 1.61 -20.72
C ASP A 185 41.90 2.27 -21.94
N GLY A 186 40.65 2.71 -21.83
CA GLY A 186 39.82 2.78 -23.03
C GLY A 186 38.34 2.94 -22.73
N LEU A 187 37.95 1.96 -21.95
CA LEU A 187 36.69 1.26 -22.11
C LEU A 187 36.22 0.75 -20.76
N ILE A 188 37.13 0.61 -19.79
CA ILE A 188 36.81 0.22 -18.42
C ILE A 188 37.35 1.23 -17.42
N SER A 189 36.68 1.31 -16.29
CA SER A 189 37.17 2.08 -15.14
C SER A 189 38.43 1.44 -14.57
N LYS A 190 39.15 2.21 -13.74
CA LYS A 190 40.09 1.63 -12.78
C LYS A 190 39.41 0.54 -11.96
N GLU A 191 40.18 -0.49 -11.64
CA GLU A 191 39.70 -1.61 -10.85
C GLU A 191 39.37 -1.15 -9.43
N ILE A 192 38.28 -1.69 -8.90
CA ILE A 192 37.93 -1.56 -7.49
C ILE A 192 38.90 -2.45 -6.70
N PRO A 193 39.58 -1.92 -5.66
CA PRO A 193 40.54 -2.68 -4.87
C PRO A 193 39.99 -3.99 -4.34
N GLN A 194 40.84 -5.02 -4.26
CA GLN A 194 40.37 -6.36 -3.89
C GLN A 194 39.71 -6.40 -2.50
N GLY A 195 40.24 -5.64 -1.52
CA GLY A 195 39.66 -5.55 -0.17
C GLY A 195 38.28 -4.88 -0.10
N MET A 196 37.87 -4.18 -1.16
CA MET A 196 36.56 -3.51 -1.29
C MET A 196 35.56 -4.33 -2.11
N SER A 197 36.03 -5.39 -2.79
CA SER A 197 35.23 -6.21 -3.69
C SER A 197 34.59 -7.39 -2.96
N ILE A 198 33.36 -7.74 -3.34
CA ILE A 198 32.72 -9.01 -2.88
C ILE A 198 33.19 -10.21 -3.70
N TYR A 199 34.00 -9.98 -4.75
CA TYR A 199 34.61 -11.03 -5.56
C TYR A 199 35.91 -11.50 -4.90
N ASP A 200 35.97 -12.78 -4.56
CA ASP A 200 37.20 -13.44 -4.12
C ASP A 200 37.82 -14.26 -5.28
N PRO A 201 39.01 -13.86 -5.79
CA PRO A 201 39.73 -14.61 -6.83
C PRO A 201 40.11 -16.03 -6.39
N THR A 202 40.38 -16.24 -5.10
CA THR A 202 40.91 -17.52 -4.58
C THR A 202 39.86 -18.62 -4.58
N VAL A 203 38.60 -18.26 -4.35
CA VAL A 203 37.46 -19.19 -4.38
C VAL A 203 36.72 -19.10 -5.72
N SER A 204 37.07 -18.12 -6.56
CA SER A 204 36.38 -17.80 -7.82
C SER A 204 34.86 -17.78 -7.62
N SER A 205 34.40 -17.21 -6.50
CA SER A 205 33.00 -17.35 -6.02
C SER A 205 32.41 -16.03 -5.54
N SER A 206 32.24 -15.07 -6.45
CA SER A 206 31.42 -13.87 -6.19
C SER A 206 29.93 -14.20 -5.97
N PHE A 207 29.46 -15.32 -6.53
CA PHE A 207 28.05 -15.67 -6.54
C PHE A 207 27.44 -15.80 -5.14
N VAL A 208 28.22 -16.24 -4.15
CA VAL A 208 27.75 -16.41 -2.76
C VAL A 208 27.39 -15.06 -2.16
N GLY A 209 28.29 -14.06 -2.29
CA GLY A 209 28.04 -12.70 -1.80
C GLY A 209 26.83 -12.06 -2.48
N ALA A 210 26.74 -12.19 -3.80
CA ALA A 210 25.62 -11.66 -4.59
C ALA A 210 24.27 -12.27 -4.16
N ILE A 211 24.20 -13.60 -4.02
CA ILE A 211 23.02 -14.33 -3.57
C ILE A 211 22.63 -13.93 -2.15
N ILE A 212 23.58 -13.85 -1.22
CA ILE A 212 23.31 -13.44 0.16
C ILE A 212 22.71 -12.04 0.18
N ILE A 213 23.31 -11.07 -0.51
CA ILE A 213 22.78 -9.70 -0.60
C ILE A 213 21.36 -9.72 -1.15
N PHE A 214 21.11 -10.45 -2.24
CA PHE A 214 19.79 -10.54 -2.85
C PHE A 214 18.72 -11.14 -1.92
N PHE A 215 18.98 -12.29 -1.30
CA PHE A 215 18.00 -12.93 -0.42
C PHE A 215 17.78 -12.16 0.88
N VAL A 216 18.83 -11.60 1.47
CA VAL A 216 18.72 -10.75 2.67
C VAL A 216 17.91 -9.50 2.36
N CYS A 217 18.21 -8.79 1.27
CA CYS A 217 17.44 -7.61 0.86
C CYS A 217 15.99 -7.96 0.55
N THR A 218 15.75 -9.08 -0.16
CA THR A 218 14.39 -9.55 -0.46
C THR A 218 13.61 -9.87 0.82
N ALA A 219 14.23 -10.54 1.79
CA ALA A 219 13.63 -10.86 3.07
C ALA A 219 13.31 -9.59 3.88
N LEU A 220 14.23 -8.62 3.92
CA LEU A 220 14.03 -7.32 4.58
C LEU A 220 12.88 -6.54 3.95
N VAL A 221 12.87 -6.39 2.62
CA VAL A 221 11.81 -5.69 1.89
C VAL A 221 10.46 -6.38 2.10
N TRP A 222 10.43 -7.71 2.04
CA TRP A 222 9.21 -8.48 2.32
C TRP A 222 8.71 -8.24 3.75
N PHE A 223 9.61 -8.30 4.73
CA PHE A 223 9.28 -8.07 6.14
C PHE A 223 8.74 -6.66 6.36
N VAL A 224 9.45 -5.64 5.85
CA VAL A 224 9.05 -4.24 5.93
C VAL A 224 7.67 -4.05 5.31
N LEU A 225 7.46 -4.51 4.08
CA LEU A 225 6.19 -4.31 3.39
C LEU A 225 5.04 -5.09 4.03
N LYS A 226 5.27 -6.27 4.59
CA LYS A 226 4.22 -7.15 5.10
C LYS A 226 3.84 -6.86 6.56
N TYR A 227 4.83 -6.67 7.43
CA TYR A 227 4.61 -6.67 8.88
C TYR A 227 4.74 -5.28 9.53
N THR A 228 5.41 -4.31 8.91
CA THR A 228 5.62 -2.99 9.54
C THR A 228 4.51 -1.99 9.26
N VAL A 229 4.34 -1.03 10.17
CA VAL A 229 3.44 0.13 9.99
C VAL A 229 3.87 0.98 8.80
N PHE A 230 5.18 1.17 8.61
CA PHE A 230 5.74 1.89 7.48
C PHE A 230 5.34 1.28 6.14
N GLY A 231 5.45 -0.06 6.02
CA GLY A 231 5.02 -0.78 4.81
C GLY A 231 3.53 -0.64 4.53
N LYS A 232 2.67 -0.62 5.57
CA LYS A 232 1.23 -0.38 5.41
C LYS A 232 0.94 1.05 4.93
N LYS A 233 1.63 2.06 5.49
CA LYS A 233 1.53 3.46 5.06
C LYS A 233 1.95 3.64 3.60
N ILE A 234 3.08 3.05 3.20
CA ILE A 234 3.56 3.03 1.81
C ILE A 234 2.49 2.49 0.86
N LYS A 235 1.92 1.32 1.18
CA LYS A 235 0.88 0.68 0.36
C LYS A 235 -0.40 1.52 0.27
N SER A 236 -0.78 2.19 1.36
CA SER A 236 -1.94 3.09 1.35
C SER A 236 -1.74 4.24 0.37
N VAL A 237 -0.57 4.89 0.42
CA VAL A 237 -0.24 6.00 -0.49
C VAL A 237 -0.24 5.54 -1.95
N GLY A 238 0.29 4.35 -2.22
CA GLY A 238 0.28 3.78 -3.58
C GLY A 238 -1.09 3.41 -4.12
N LEU A 239 -2.07 3.12 -3.25
CA LEU A 239 -3.45 2.86 -3.67
C LEU A 239 -4.23 4.16 -3.91
N SER A 240 -4.09 5.13 -3.02
CA SER A 240 -4.67 6.46 -3.17
C SER A 240 -3.90 7.46 -2.33
N LYS A 241 -3.25 8.40 -3.02
CA LYS A 241 -2.54 9.52 -2.39
C LYS A 241 -3.52 10.39 -1.59
N ASP A 242 -4.66 10.75 -2.19
CA ASP A 242 -5.63 11.65 -1.58
C ASP A 242 -6.24 11.04 -0.32
N ALA A 243 -6.70 9.78 -0.39
CA ALA A 243 -7.25 9.10 0.79
C ALA A 243 -6.23 8.95 1.92
N SER A 244 -4.94 8.79 1.57
CA SER A 244 -3.86 8.72 2.56
C SER A 244 -3.59 10.06 3.23
N ILE A 245 -3.70 11.18 2.49
CA ILE A 245 -3.60 12.53 3.04
C ILE A 245 -4.78 12.81 3.99
N TYR A 246 -6.00 12.45 3.59
CA TYR A 246 -7.19 12.55 4.46
C TYR A 246 -7.06 11.70 5.74
N SER A 247 -6.34 10.57 5.67
CA SER A 247 -6.05 9.71 6.83
C SER A 247 -4.90 10.23 7.71
N GLY A 248 -4.37 11.43 7.44
CA GLY A 248 -3.30 12.08 8.20
C GLY A 248 -1.88 11.59 7.86
N TYR A 249 -1.68 10.86 6.76
CA TYR A 249 -0.34 10.42 6.36
C TYR A 249 0.41 11.52 5.63
N ASN A 250 1.68 11.72 6.00
CA ASN A 250 2.58 12.59 5.24
C ASN A 250 3.02 11.88 3.95
N ALA A 251 2.21 12.02 2.90
CA ALA A 251 2.47 11.40 1.60
C ALA A 251 3.80 11.85 0.98
N LYS A 252 4.20 13.12 1.20
CA LYS A 252 5.46 13.67 0.69
C LYS A 252 6.66 12.94 1.28
N LEU A 253 6.69 12.80 2.61
CA LEU A 253 7.76 12.09 3.30
C LEU A 253 7.81 10.61 2.89
N LEU A 254 6.66 9.95 2.79
CA LEU A 254 6.59 8.53 2.38
C LEU A 254 7.08 8.32 0.94
N GLN A 255 6.77 9.25 0.02
CA GLN A 255 7.28 9.22 -1.35
C GLN A 255 8.81 9.42 -1.38
N LEU A 256 9.33 10.36 -0.61
CA LEU A 256 10.77 10.63 -0.52
C LEU A 256 11.54 9.44 0.08
N SER A 257 11.05 8.88 1.19
CA SER A 257 11.62 7.67 1.81
C SER A 257 11.57 6.47 0.86
N SER A 258 10.53 6.36 0.04
CA SER A 258 10.41 5.28 -0.94
C SER A 258 11.47 5.37 -2.04
N PHE A 259 11.72 6.58 -2.57
CA PHE A 259 12.84 6.81 -3.48
C PHE A 259 14.19 6.53 -2.79
N ALA A 260 14.42 7.02 -1.57
CA ALA A 260 15.67 6.74 -0.86
C ALA A 260 15.95 5.24 -0.70
N ILE A 261 14.95 4.45 -0.30
CA ILE A 261 15.09 3.00 -0.11
C ILE A 261 15.25 2.28 -1.45
N SER A 262 14.48 2.70 -2.48
CA SER A 262 14.63 2.17 -3.84
C SER A 262 16.04 2.41 -4.38
N GLY A 263 16.56 3.63 -4.22
CA GLY A 263 17.92 4.00 -4.55
C GLY A 263 18.98 3.24 -3.76
N ALA A 264 18.78 3.02 -2.46
CA ALA A 264 19.68 2.21 -1.64
C ALA A 264 19.79 0.77 -2.16
N ILE A 265 18.67 0.16 -2.58
CA ILE A 265 18.66 -1.17 -3.18
C ILE A 265 19.34 -1.14 -4.56
N ALA A 266 19.13 -0.09 -5.36
CA ALA A 266 19.83 0.12 -6.64
C ALA A 266 21.35 0.33 -6.44
N GLY A 267 21.75 0.92 -5.32
CA GLY A 267 23.15 1.02 -4.90
C GLY A 267 23.74 -0.35 -4.61
N LEU A 268 23.06 -1.18 -3.82
CA LEU A 268 23.48 -2.56 -3.55
C LEU A 268 23.55 -3.42 -4.81
N LEU A 269 22.68 -3.18 -5.80
CA LEU A 269 22.79 -3.76 -7.13
C LEU A 269 24.13 -3.40 -7.80
N ALA A 270 24.63 -2.18 -7.64
CA ALA A 270 25.93 -1.76 -8.17
C ALA A 270 27.09 -2.56 -7.57
N VAL A 271 27.00 -2.94 -6.29
CA VAL A 271 27.99 -3.81 -5.64
C VAL A 271 28.03 -5.18 -6.30
N ILE A 272 26.87 -5.75 -6.63
CA ILE A 272 26.79 -7.05 -7.30
C ILE A 272 27.36 -6.97 -8.73
N VAL A 273 26.98 -5.94 -9.48
CA VAL A 273 27.33 -5.81 -10.90
C VAL A 273 28.78 -5.38 -11.11
N TYR A 274 29.29 -4.43 -10.33
CA TYR A 274 30.60 -3.81 -10.57
C TYR A 274 31.66 -4.25 -9.57
N ALA A 275 31.32 -4.34 -8.28
CA ALA A 275 32.27 -4.78 -7.26
C ALA A 275 32.26 -6.30 -7.05
N GLY A 276 31.35 -7.03 -7.70
CA GLY A 276 31.23 -8.49 -7.63
C GLY A 276 31.54 -9.19 -8.95
N SER A 277 31.79 -8.46 -10.04
CA SER A 277 32.28 -9.07 -11.28
C SER A 277 33.77 -9.39 -11.17
N GLY A 278 34.25 -10.35 -11.98
CA GLY A 278 35.67 -10.70 -12.03
C GLY A 278 36.56 -9.52 -12.44
N ASP A 279 36.04 -8.64 -13.30
CA ASP A 279 36.74 -7.43 -13.77
C ASP A 279 36.84 -6.33 -12.70
N ARG A 280 35.97 -6.38 -11.67
CA ARG A 280 35.88 -5.37 -10.60
C ARG A 280 35.84 -3.93 -11.11
N ALA A 281 35.25 -3.72 -12.27
CA ALA A 281 35.27 -2.45 -12.98
C ALA A 281 33.92 -2.17 -13.64
N ILE A 282 33.74 -0.91 -14.04
CA ILE A 282 32.56 -0.47 -14.78
C ILE A 282 32.93 -0.45 -16.28
N PRO A 283 32.28 -1.27 -17.12
CA PRO A 283 32.46 -1.20 -18.55
C PRO A 283 31.70 0.00 -19.14
N PHE A 284 32.40 0.76 -19.98
CA PHE A 284 31.88 1.85 -20.81
C PHE A 284 32.16 1.55 -22.27
N PRO A 285 31.24 0.88 -22.98
CA PRO A 285 31.38 0.67 -24.41
C PRO A 285 31.46 2.03 -25.13
N GLN A 286 32.15 2.06 -26.27
CA GLN A 286 32.26 3.26 -27.12
C GLN A 286 30.89 3.74 -27.63
N SER A 287 29.90 2.85 -27.69
CA SER A 287 28.52 3.20 -27.99
C SER A 287 27.80 3.75 -26.74
N ASP A 288 27.07 4.85 -26.92
CA ASP A 288 26.30 5.51 -25.87
C ASP A 288 25.06 4.68 -25.47
N ASN A 289 25.30 3.60 -24.74
CA ASN A 289 24.29 2.64 -24.32
C ASN A 289 24.22 2.53 -22.79
N LEU A 290 23.03 2.82 -22.25
CA LEU A 290 22.74 2.63 -20.83
C LEU A 290 22.70 1.13 -20.47
N PRO A 291 23.19 0.74 -19.27
CA PRO A 291 23.02 -0.61 -18.76
C PRO A 291 21.54 -1.03 -18.66
N GLN A 292 21.21 -2.21 -19.17
CA GLN A 292 19.82 -2.66 -19.26
C GLN A 292 19.25 -3.26 -17.98
N TYR A 293 20.09 -3.59 -16.98
CA TYR A 293 19.68 -4.28 -15.76
C TYR A 293 18.50 -3.61 -15.01
N GLY A 294 18.54 -2.28 -14.88
CA GLY A 294 17.45 -1.54 -14.22
C GLY A 294 16.14 -1.58 -15.00
N PHE A 295 16.18 -1.52 -16.33
CA PHE A 295 15.01 -1.62 -17.19
C PHE A 295 14.42 -3.03 -17.18
N ASP A 296 15.25 -4.07 -17.26
CA ASP A 296 14.84 -5.46 -17.14
C ASP A 296 14.18 -5.75 -15.77
N GLY A 297 14.68 -5.10 -14.71
CA GLY A 297 14.10 -5.14 -13.37
C GLY A 297 12.65 -4.65 -13.30
N ILE A 298 12.29 -3.65 -14.10
CA ILE A 298 10.90 -3.17 -14.21
C ILE A 298 9.99 -4.29 -14.70
N ALA A 299 10.38 -4.96 -15.79
CA ALA A 299 9.61 -6.04 -16.38
C ALA A 299 9.39 -7.18 -15.37
N ILE A 300 10.45 -7.63 -14.70
CA ILE A 300 10.38 -8.69 -13.67
C ILE A 300 9.45 -8.30 -12.52
N SER A 301 9.54 -7.06 -12.03
CA SER A 301 8.68 -6.59 -10.95
C SER A 301 7.20 -6.54 -11.37
N LEU A 302 6.91 -6.22 -12.63
CA LEU A 302 5.53 -6.19 -13.12
C LEU A 302 4.98 -7.60 -13.32
N ILE A 303 5.80 -8.53 -13.86
CA ILE A 303 5.45 -9.95 -14.03
C ILE A 303 5.18 -10.62 -12.67
N SER A 304 5.92 -10.24 -11.64
CA SER A 304 5.72 -10.73 -10.27
C SER A 304 4.60 -10.01 -9.51
N PHE A 305 3.83 -9.12 -10.15
CA PHE A 305 2.78 -8.28 -9.52
C PHE A 305 3.27 -7.50 -8.31
N SER A 306 4.53 -7.07 -8.35
CA SER A 306 5.21 -6.35 -7.27
C SER A 306 5.16 -7.13 -5.95
N ASN A 307 5.25 -8.47 -6.00
CA ASN A 307 5.38 -9.30 -4.80
C ASN A 307 6.84 -9.73 -4.60
N PRO A 308 7.50 -9.35 -3.49
CA PRO A 308 8.90 -9.68 -3.25
C PRO A 308 9.22 -11.18 -3.32
N ILE A 309 8.28 -12.06 -2.94
CA ILE A 309 8.50 -13.51 -3.02
C ILE A 309 8.34 -14.03 -4.45
N ALA A 310 7.32 -13.54 -5.17
CA ALA A 310 7.05 -13.99 -6.54
C ALA A 310 8.11 -13.49 -7.54
N LEU A 311 8.91 -12.50 -7.14
CA LEU A 311 10.01 -11.96 -7.91
C LEU A 311 11.18 -12.96 -8.06
N ILE A 312 11.44 -13.80 -7.05
CA ILE A 312 12.53 -14.80 -7.07
C ILE A 312 12.41 -15.77 -8.27
N PRO A 313 11.30 -16.51 -8.46
CA PRO A 313 11.20 -17.43 -9.59
C PRO A 313 11.20 -16.71 -10.95
N VAL A 314 10.76 -15.45 -11.02
CA VAL A 314 10.78 -14.66 -12.26
C VAL A 314 12.19 -14.18 -12.60
N SER A 315 12.99 -13.79 -11.60
CA SER A 315 14.40 -13.42 -11.82
C SER A 315 15.22 -14.64 -12.24
N VAL A 316 14.96 -15.82 -11.66
CA VAL A 316 15.55 -17.09 -12.12
C VAL A 316 15.22 -17.34 -13.59
N PHE A 317 13.95 -17.26 -13.95
CA PHE A 317 13.51 -17.48 -15.33
C PHE A 317 14.18 -16.50 -16.32
N LEU A 318 14.26 -15.21 -15.98
CA LEU A 318 14.92 -14.24 -16.87
C LEU A 318 16.44 -14.49 -16.97
N SER A 319 17.07 -14.86 -15.86
CA SER A 319 18.50 -15.17 -15.84
C SER A 319 18.82 -16.37 -16.74
N ILE A 320 17.97 -17.40 -16.75
CA ILE A 320 18.11 -18.54 -17.66
C ILE A 320 18.17 -18.07 -19.11
N ILE A 321 17.24 -17.19 -19.50
CA ILE A 321 17.14 -16.67 -20.87
C ILE A 321 18.37 -15.84 -21.22
N LYS A 322 18.74 -14.88 -20.37
CA LYS A 322 19.81 -13.91 -20.62
C LYS A 322 21.19 -14.57 -20.64
N THR A 323 21.46 -15.48 -19.71
CA THR A 323 22.71 -16.26 -19.70
C THR A 323 22.81 -17.14 -20.94
N SER A 324 21.71 -17.76 -21.36
CA SER A 324 21.72 -18.63 -22.54
C SER A 324 21.89 -17.85 -23.85
N SER A 325 21.29 -16.66 -23.97
CA SER A 325 21.46 -15.82 -25.17
C SER A 325 22.88 -15.28 -25.31
N ALA A 326 23.59 -15.05 -24.22
CA ALA A 326 24.97 -14.56 -24.24
C ALA A 326 26.00 -15.66 -24.56
N ALA A 327 25.71 -16.92 -24.21
CA ALA A 327 26.67 -18.01 -24.24
C ALA A 327 26.48 -19.01 -25.40
N ALA A 328 25.55 -18.78 -26.33
CA ALA A 328 25.18 -19.74 -27.38
C ALA A 328 25.25 -19.17 -28.81
N PRO A 329 26.36 -19.35 -29.55
CA PRO A 329 26.31 -19.31 -31.02
C PRO A 329 25.39 -20.44 -31.52
N PRO A 330 24.41 -20.18 -32.41
CA PRO A 330 24.35 -19.08 -33.36
C PRO A 330 23.32 -17.97 -33.04
N PHE A 331 22.80 -17.88 -31.81
CA PHE A 331 21.74 -16.90 -31.53
C PHE A 331 22.28 -15.46 -31.52
N PRO A 332 21.57 -14.49 -32.10
CA PRO A 332 21.92 -13.09 -31.96
C PRO A 332 21.85 -12.69 -30.48
N ASN A 333 22.79 -11.86 -30.03
CA ASN A 333 22.81 -11.34 -28.65
C ASN A 333 21.47 -10.66 -28.25
N SER A 334 20.74 -10.11 -29.22
CA SER A 334 19.43 -9.49 -29.04
C SER A 334 18.27 -10.48 -28.81
N PHE A 335 18.52 -11.79 -28.91
CA PHE A 335 17.48 -12.80 -28.73
C PHE A 335 16.88 -12.77 -27.31
N GLY A 336 17.72 -12.61 -26.29
CA GLY A 336 17.26 -12.50 -24.91
C GLY A 336 16.34 -11.30 -24.69
N ASP A 337 16.65 -10.16 -25.32
CA ASP A 337 15.86 -8.93 -25.24
C ASP A 337 14.52 -9.06 -25.96
N LEU A 338 14.53 -9.65 -27.15
CA LEU A 338 13.30 -9.94 -27.90
C LEU A 338 12.36 -10.84 -27.10
N LEU A 339 12.90 -11.90 -26.51
CA LEU A 339 12.12 -12.86 -25.72
C LEU A 339 11.52 -12.21 -24.47
N LEU A 340 12.31 -11.40 -23.75
CA LEU A 340 11.83 -10.57 -22.63
C LEU A 340 10.68 -9.65 -23.06
N GLY A 341 10.83 -8.97 -24.19
CA GLY A 341 9.80 -8.09 -24.74
C GLY A 341 8.48 -8.82 -25.01
N ILE A 342 8.54 -9.98 -25.67
CA ILE A 342 7.35 -10.81 -25.97
C ILE A 342 6.67 -11.31 -24.69
N ILE A 343 7.45 -11.71 -23.67
CA ILE A 343 6.91 -12.09 -22.36
C ILE A 343 6.22 -10.90 -21.69
N MET A 344 6.87 -9.73 -21.69
CA MET A 344 6.32 -8.53 -21.07
C MET A 344 5.00 -8.11 -21.74
N TYR A 345 4.94 -8.11 -23.08
CA TYR A 345 3.69 -7.85 -23.81
C TYR A 345 2.63 -8.90 -23.50
N GLY A 346 2.97 -10.19 -23.46
CA GLY A 346 2.04 -11.26 -23.12
C GLY A 346 1.43 -11.07 -21.73
N VAL A 347 2.26 -10.73 -20.73
CA VAL A 347 1.80 -10.47 -19.36
C VAL A 347 0.98 -9.18 -19.27
N ALA A 348 1.35 -8.12 -19.98
CA ALA A 348 0.57 -6.89 -20.03
C ALA A 348 -0.81 -7.11 -20.66
N ILE A 349 -0.87 -7.83 -21.78
CA ILE A 349 -2.13 -8.25 -22.44
C ILE A 349 -2.97 -9.09 -21.48
N PHE A 350 -2.34 -10.01 -20.72
CA PHE A 350 -3.05 -10.79 -19.71
C PHE A 350 -3.73 -9.90 -18.67
N VAL A 351 -3.04 -8.90 -18.11
CA VAL A 351 -3.61 -7.98 -17.12
C VAL A 351 -4.85 -7.27 -17.69
N LEU A 352 -4.79 -6.86 -18.96
CA LEU A 352 -5.92 -6.25 -19.66
C LEU A 352 -7.07 -7.24 -19.86
N VAL A 353 -6.80 -8.45 -20.33
CA VAL A 353 -7.82 -9.51 -20.53
C VAL A 353 -8.49 -9.86 -19.21
N TYR A 354 -7.73 -9.95 -18.11
CA TYR A 354 -8.26 -10.23 -16.78
C TYR A 354 -9.18 -9.11 -16.26
N ARG A 355 -8.77 -7.85 -16.44
CA ARG A 355 -9.53 -6.67 -15.97
C ARG A 355 -10.80 -6.45 -16.79
N TYR A 356 -10.70 -6.48 -18.11
CA TYR A 356 -11.80 -6.13 -19.01
C TYR A 356 -12.68 -7.31 -19.43
N LYS A 357 -12.24 -8.55 -19.18
CA LYS A 357 -12.96 -9.79 -19.55
C LYS A 357 -13.55 -9.71 -20.97
N PRO A 358 -12.72 -9.44 -22.00
CA PRO A 358 -13.19 -9.17 -23.36
C PRO A 358 -14.03 -10.34 -23.91
N ILE A 359 -13.72 -11.58 -23.55
CA ILE A 359 -14.51 -12.77 -23.93
C ILE A 359 -15.96 -12.70 -23.41
N ALA A 360 -16.17 -12.17 -22.19
CA ALA A 360 -17.51 -11.98 -21.64
C ALA A 360 -18.25 -10.82 -22.33
N TRP A 361 -17.52 -9.75 -22.66
CA TRP A 361 -18.05 -8.62 -23.43
C TRP A 361 -18.44 -9.02 -24.86
N ILE A 362 -17.60 -9.79 -25.55
CA ILE A 362 -17.85 -10.36 -26.90
C ILE A 362 -19.04 -11.32 -26.85
N LYS A 363 -19.11 -12.23 -25.87
CA LYS A 363 -20.28 -13.14 -25.70
C LYS A 363 -21.58 -12.38 -25.46
N LYS A 364 -21.53 -11.27 -24.70
CA LYS A 364 -22.66 -10.37 -24.49
C LYS A 364 -23.09 -9.66 -25.78
N LYS A 365 -22.12 -9.23 -26.61
CA LYS A 365 -22.37 -8.55 -27.89
C LYS A 365 -22.84 -9.50 -29.00
N LEU A 366 -22.37 -10.75 -29.00
CA LEU A 366 -22.75 -11.82 -29.95
C LEU A 366 -24.05 -12.55 -29.56
N GLY A 367 -24.84 -12.04 -28.60
CA GLY A 367 -26.12 -12.65 -28.21
C GLY A 367 -26.04 -14.02 -27.52
N LYS A 368 -24.84 -14.59 -27.35
CA LYS A 368 -24.59 -15.84 -26.59
C LYS A 368 -24.62 -15.56 -25.09
N ASN A 369 -25.82 -15.27 -24.61
CA ASN A 369 -26.13 -15.04 -23.22
C ASN A 369 -25.88 -16.34 -22.42
N PRO A 370 -25.04 -16.37 -21.37
CA PRO A 370 -25.09 -17.44 -20.37
C PRO A 370 -26.35 -17.22 -19.52
N LYS A 371 -27.52 -17.54 -20.09
CA LYS A 371 -28.86 -17.27 -19.53
C LYS A 371 -29.16 -18.00 -18.21
N HIS A 372 -28.22 -18.76 -17.63
CA HIS A 372 -28.51 -19.62 -16.47
C HIS A 372 -27.84 -19.29 -15.12
N LYS A 373 -27.13 -18.16 -14.95
CA LYS A 373 -26.53 -17.84 -13.62
C LYS A 373 -26.87 -16.49 -13.00
N ASN A 374 -27.36 -15.52 -13.77
CA ASN A 374 -27.68 -14.20 -13.19
C ASN A 374 -29.06 -14.12 -12.55
N ASN A 375 -30.03 -14.97 -12.93
CA ASN A 375 -31.36 -14.94 -12.29
C ASN A 375 -31.30 -15.38 -10.81
N PHE A 376 -30.35 -16.23 -10.41
CA PHE A 376 -30.26 -16.66 -9.01
C PHE A 376 -29.74 -15.54 -8.08
N PHE A 377 -28.75 -14.78 -8.53
CA PHE A 377 -28.20 -13.69 -7.72
C PHE A 377 -29.07 -12.44 -7.78
N VAL A 378 -29.59 -12.08 -8.95
CA VAL A 378 -30.48 -10.92 -9.08
C VAL A 378 -31.76 -11.14 -8.27
N ASN A 379 -32.40 -12.32 -8.37
CA ASN A 379 -33.58 -12.63 -7.56
C ASN A 379 -33.26 -12.62 -6.07
N LYS A 380 -32.14 -13.22 -5.64
CA LYS A 380 -31.77 -13.24 -4.22
C LYS A 380 -31.53 -11.85 -3.64
N TYR A 381 -30.91 -10.93 -4.40
CA TYR A 381 -30.70 -9.54 -3.96
C TYR A 381 -32.00 -8.72 -3.99
N THR A 382 -32.88 -8.92 -4.98
CA THR A 382 -34.19 -8.25 -4.96
C THR A 382 -35.09 -8.78 -3.85
N ASP A 383 -35.07 -10.08 -3.56
CA ASP A 383 -35.90 -10.67 -2.50
C ASP A 383 -35.42 -10.21 -1.12
N THR A 384 -34.10 -10.22 -0.86
CA THR A 384 -33.55 -9.67 0.40
C THR A 384 -33.74 -8.16 0.53
N HIS A 385 -33.69 -7.40 -0.56
CA HIS A 385 -33.97 -5.96 -0.52
C HIS A 385 -35.45 -5.68 -0.25
N LYS A 386 -36.36 -6.49 -0.81
CA LYS A 386 -37.80 -6.37 -0.58
C LYS A 386 -38.19 -6.79 0.84
N GLU A 387 -37.57 -7.84 1.38
CA GLU A 387 -37.70 -8.23 2.79
C GLU A 387 -37.17 -7.13 3.73
N TYR A 388 -36.02 -6.53 3.41
CA TYR A 388 -35.48 -5.41 4.18
C TYR A 388 -36.44 -4.21 4.18
N LEU A 389 -36.95 -3.79 3.02
CA LEU A 389 -37.91 -2.69 2.90
C LEU A 389 -39.20 -2.98 3.67
N ASN A 390 -39.76 -4.19 3.56
CA ASN A 390 -40.94 -4.59 4.34
C ASN A 390 -40.68 -4.58 5.85
N SER A 391 -39.49 -5.00 6.29
CA SER A 391 -39.14 -4.96 7.71
C SER A 391 -38.93 -3.53 8.22
N VAL A 392 -38.38 -2.63 7.40
CA VAL A 392 -38.28 -1.19 7.72
C VAL A 392 -39.67 -0.53 7.76
N GLU A 393 -40.55 -0.81 6.81
CA GLU A 393 -41.94 -0.31 6.83
C GLU A 393 -42.71 -0.80 8.05
N LYS A 394 -42.57 -2.07 8.43
CA LYS A 394 -43.22 -2.65 9.61
C LYS A 394 -42.68 -2.02 10.91
N LEU A 395 -41.39 -1.72 10.98
CA LEU A 395 -40.79 -1.02 12.12
C LEU A 395 -41.25 0.45 12.18
N LEU A 396 -41.35 1.13 11.02
CA LEU A 396 -41.88 2.49 10.95
C LEU A 396 -43.36 2.56 11.31
N SER A 397 -44.19 1.59 10.87
CA SER A 397 -45.60 1.52 11.27
C SER A 397 -45.74 1.27 12.76
N ASN A 398 -44.96 0.34 13.33
CA ASN A 398 -44.96 0.07 14.76
C ASN A 398 -44.52 1.29 15.57
N ARG A 399 -43.49 2.02 15.12
CA ARG A 399 -43.04 3.25 15.78
C ARG A 399 -44.11 4.35 15.73
N ASN A 400 -44.83 4.47 14.62
CA ASN A 400 -45.93 5.43 14.50
C ASN A 400 -47.12 5.05 15.39
N ILE A 401 -47.42 3.76 15.54
CA ILE A 401 -48.45 3.26 16.47
C ILE A 401 -48.03 3.53 17.93
N GLU A 402 -46.77 3.28 18.28
CA GLU A 402 -46.23 3.54 19.61
C GLU A 402 -46.26 5.04 19.96
N LEU A 403 -45.88 5.90 19.01
CA LEU A 403 -45.99 7.36 19.15
C LEU A 403 -47.45 7.82 19.27
N PHE A 404 -48.38 7.23 18.51
CA PHE A 404 -49.81 7.53 18.61
C PHE A 404 -50.39 7.13 19.97
N LEU A 405 -50.03 5.95 20.49
CA LEU A 405 -50.46 5.50 21.82
C LEU A 405 -49.90 6.39 22.92
N LYS A 406 -48.62 6.77 22.82
CA LYS A 406 -47.96 7.66 23.78
C LYS A 406 -48.58 9.06 23.77
N ASN A 407 -48.93 9.59 22.60
CA ASN A 407 -49.64 10.88 22.49
C ASN A 407 -51.05 10.81 23.09
N LYS A 408 -51.78 9.72 22.86
CA LYS A 408 -53.11 9.51 23.47
C LYS A 408 -53.04 9.43 25.00
N GLU A 409 -51.96 8.87 25.54
CA GLU A 409 -51.70 8.81 26.98
C GLU A 409 -51.31 10.18 27.56
N ILE A 410 -50.53 10.98 26.81
CA ILE A 410 -50.21 12.37 27.12
C ILE A 410 -51.49 13.23 27.14
N ASP A 411 -52.38 13.10 26.15
CA ASP A 411 -53.64 13.84 26.10
C ASP A 411 -54.54 13.50 27.30
N LYS A 412 -54.62 12.22 27.65
CA LYS A 412 -55.37 11.75 28.82
C LYS A 412 -54.79 12.35 30.11
N ASN A 413 -53.47 12.31 30.29
CA ASN A 413 -52.81 12.88 31.46
C ASN A 413 -52.95 14.41 31.53
N THR A 414 -52.90 15.10 30.40
CA THR A 414 -53.10 16.56 30.30
C THR A 414 -54.52 16.95 30.72
N SER A 415 -55.54 16.22 30.27
CA SER A 415 -56.93 16.43 30.70
C SER A 415 -57.15 16.19 32.20
N LEU A 416 -56.40 15.23 32.77
CA LEU A 416 -56.43 14.93 34.20
C LEU A 416 -55.79 16.04 35.02
N ILE A 417 -54.66 16.57 34.55
CA ILE A 417 -53.97 17.72 35.15
C ILE A 417 -54.86 18.96 35.10
N GLU A 418 -55.57 19.22 34.00
CA GLU A 418 -56.54 20.33 33.93
C GLU A 418 -57.69 20.17 34.92
N LYS A 419 -58.25 18.96 35.05
CA LYS A 419 -59.29 18.67 36.06
C LYS A 419 -58.78 18.89 37.48
N ILE A 420 -57.55 18.47 37.78
CA ILE A 420 -56.92 18.70 39.09
C ILE A 420 -56.69 20.21 39.31
N LYS A 421 -56.20 20.94 38.31
CA LYS A 421 -56.04 22.41 38.39
C LYS A 421 -57.36 23.11 38.66
N LYS A 422 -58.44 22.77 37.93
CA LYS A 422 -59.79 23.34 38.17
C LYS A 422 -60.31 23.05 39.58
N ARG A 423 -60.15 21.81 40.07
CA ARG A 423 -60.52 21.45 41.45
C ARG A 423 -59.73 22.26 42.48
N LYS A 424 -58.43 22.46 42.26
CA LYS A 424 -57.56 23.24 43.14
C LYS A 424 -57.95 24.73 43.15
N VAL A 425 -58.27 25.30 41.98
CA VAL A 425 -58.78 26.68 41.87
C VAL A 425 -60.10 26.84 42.61
N ASN A 426 -61.08 25.96 42.40
CA ASN A 426 -62.35 26.00 43.13
C ASN A 426 -62.15 25.89 44.64
N SER A 427 -61.23 25.04 45.12
CA SER A 427 -60.96 24.92 46.57
C SER A 427 -60.36 26.19 47.17
N ILE A 428 -59.54 26.92 46.40
CA ILE A 428 -58.96 28.20 46.83
C ILE A 428 -60.05 29.29 46.87
N GLU A 429 -60.96 29.29 45.91
CA GLU A 429 -62.07 30.23 45.83
C GLU A 429 -63.09 30.02 46.96
N VAL A 430 -63.42 28.77 47.27
CA VAL A 430 -64.27 28.42 48.42
C VAL A 430 -63.62 28.86 49.74
N ASN A 431 -62.31 28.64 49.92
CA ASN A 431 -61.60 29.12 51.11
C ASN A 431 -61.58 30.65 51.23
N LYS A 432 -61.42 31.37 50.11
CA LYS A 432 -61.51 32.85 50.12
C LYS A 432 -62.91 33.33 50.52
N ASN A 433 -63.96 32.71 49.99
CA ASN A 433 -65.33 33.07 50.33
C ASN A 433 -65.63 32.80 51.81
N TYR A 434 -65.17 31.67 52.35
CA TYR A 434 -65.29 31.35 53.77
C TYR A 434 -64.57 32.37 54.67
N LEU A 435 -63.35 32.79 54.30
CA LEU A 435 -62.61 33.82 55.03
C LEU A 435 -63.31 35.18 54.99
N ALA A 436 -63.85 35.58 53.84
CA ALA A 436 -64.60 36.82 53.70
C ALA A 436 -65.92 36.82 54.50
N GLU A 437 -66.60 35.68 54.55
CA GLU A 437 -67.82 35.51 55.35
C GLU A 437 -67.52 35.53 56.86
N LYS A 438 -66.39 34.92 57.27
CA LYS A 438 -65.89 34.99 58.64
C LYS A 438 -65.53 36.42 59.05
N GLU A 439 -64.85 37.19 58.20
CA GLU A 439 -64.54 38.61 58.45
C GLU A 439 -65.81 39.46 58.59
N LYS A 440 -66.83 39.23 57.76
CA LYS A 440 -68.13 39.91 57.89
C LYS A 440 -68.81 39.57 59.22
N LEU A 441 -68.76 38.30 59.65
CA LEU A 441 -69.33 37.86 60.92
C LEU A 441 -68.59 38.51 62.11
N ASP A 442 -67.27 38.58 62.04
CA ASP A 442 -66.44 39.21 63.08
C ASP A 442 -66.66 40.73 63.13
N GLN A 443 -66.79 41.41 61.99
CA GLN A 443 -67.20 42.83 61.96
C GLN A 443 -68.60 43.06 62.52
N SER A 444 -69.53 42.15 62.25
CA SER A 444 -70.89 42.19 62.80
C SER A 444 -70.87 42.02 64.32
N LYS A 445 -70.08 41.08 64.84
CA LYS A 445 -69.85 40.90 66.28
C LYS A 445 -69.22 42.14 66.91
N ILE A 446 -68.22 42.75 66.28
CA ILE A 446 -67.61 44.00 66.76
C ILE A 446 -68.62 45.15 66.80
N THR A 447 -69.46 45.27 65.77
CA THR A 447 -70.53 46.29 65.72
C THR A 447 -71.56 46.06 66.83
N LEU A 448 -71.95 44.81 67.06
CA LEU A 448 -72.86 44.43 68.15
C LEU A 448 -72.22 44.69 69.54
N PHE A 449 -70.92 44.44 69.69
CA PHE A 449 -70.18 44.75 70.92
C PHE A 449 -70.09 46.26 71.17
N LYS A 450 -69.90 47.06 70.11
CA LYS A 450 -69.92 48.53 70.20
C LYS A 450 -71.29 49.08 70.58
N SER A 451 -72.39 48.53 70.02
CA SER A 451 -73.75 48.93 70.41
C SER A 451 -74.07 48.53 71.85
N PHE A 452 -73.61 47.37 72.31
CA PHE A 452 -73.74 46.96 73.71
C PHE A 452 -72.95 47.87 74.66
N LYS A 453 -71.72 48.26 74.28
CA LYS A 453 -70.89 49.19 75.07
C LYS A 453 -71.48 50.60 75.14
N MET A 454 -72.13 51.06 74.06
CA MET A 454 -72.89 52.31 74.04
C MET A 454 -74.11 52.27 74.98
N ASN A 455 -74.84 51.15 75.00
CA ASN A 455 -75.99 51.00 75.91
C ASN A 455 -75.57 50.94 77.39
N VAL A 456 -74.41 50.33 77.70
CA VAL A 456 -73.88 50.29 79.08
C VAL A 456 -73.34 51.65 79.53
N GLN A 457 -72.90 52.54 78.62
CA GLN A 457 -72.49 53.91 78.97
C GLN A 457 -73.66 54.86 79.23
N ILE A 458 -74.90 54.48 78.90
CA ILE A 458 -76.09 55.33 79.13
C ILE A 458 -76.73 55.07 80.52
N GLU A 459 -76.32 54.02 81.24
CA GLU A 459 -76.94 53.59 82.50
C GLU A 459 -76.13 53.87 83.80
N ASN A 460 -75.13 54.75 83.82
CA ASN A 460 -74.53 55.17 85.12
C ASN A 460 -73.91 56.57 85.11
N PRO A 461 -74.54 57.58 85.77
CA PRO A 461 -73.92 58.86 86.05
C PRO A 461 -73.18 58.84 87.40
N GLU A 462 -71.97 59.41 87.40
CA GLU A 462 -71.18 59.91 88.53
C GLU A 462 -70.63 58.91 89.58
N ASN A 463 -69.30 58.67 89.53
CA ASN A 463 -68.45 58.94 90.69
C ASN A 463 -66.96 59.07 90.32
N LYS A 464 -66.32 60.11 90.86
CA LYS A 464 -64.87 60.38 90.82
C LYS A 464 -64.11 59.33 91.64
N VAL A 465 -63.01 58.77 91.10
CA VAL A 465 -61.80 58.44 91.88
C VAL A 465 -60.58 58.56 90.95
N GLU A 466 -59.61 59.39 91.36
CA GLU A 466 -58.22 59.41 90.86
C GLU A 466 -57.50 58.07 91.15
N LEU A 467 -56.40 57.78 90.42
CA LEU A 467 -55.16 57.06 90.80
C LEU A 467 -54.50 56.55 89.49
N THR A 468 -53.56 57.30 88.91
CA THR A 468 -52.09 57.08 88.96
C THR A 468 -51.59 55.66 88.68
N GLY A 469 -50.74 55.54 87.64
CA GLY A 469 -49.50 54.77 87.72
C GLY A 469 -49.45 53.38 87.07
N GLY A 470 -48.58 53.25 86.07
CA GLY A 470 -47.49 52.27 86.14
C GLY A 470 -47.61 50.97 85.32
N GLU A 471 -46.72 50.90 84.32
CA GLU A 471 -46.14 49.73 83.61
C GLU A 471 -46.95 48.98 82.55
#